data_AF-A0A5N9CEL3-F1
#
_entry.id   AF-A0A5N9CEL3-F1
#
_cell.length_a   1.000
_cell.length_b   1.000
_cell.length_c   1.000
_cell.angle_alpha   90.00
_cell.angle_beta   90.00
_cell.angle_gamma   90.00
#
_symmetry.space_group_name_H-M   'P 1'
#
loop_
_entity.id
_entity.type
_entity.pdbx_description
1 polymer ?
#
loop_
_entity_poly.entity_id
_entity_poly.type
_entity_poly.pdbx_seq_one_letter_code
_entity_poly.pdbx_strand_id
1 'polypeptide(L)'
;MLNISETKLAGLTLMLGPSLASLLYIIFVAIPPILSSTSIDQMDWSVIAREQSELDIWIRLPLLLVPVFLTFSVFGFSVLSETLEKLSHFYKAGMNFFVANIIISAAAWGVTQSIVWLGAPGWPAAVVSAGMASYAGFLGSIGMLIIALSVSANRDSYNQPLAYIVSAFMFLGILIQAVILLDRTEYILSIANPLTGITYVVFSVWAITLGRKLYQQ
;
A
#
# COMPACT_ATOMS: atom_id res chain seq x y z
N MET A 1 -0.91 -35.27 5.21
CA MET A 1 -0.65 -33.85 4.90
C MET A 1 -1.99 -33.19 4.63
N LEU A 2 -2.36 -32.16 5.38
CA LEU A 2 -3.57 -31.38 5.08
C LEU A 2 -3.36 -30.64 3.76
N ASN A 3 -3.98 -31.09 2.68
CA ASN A 3 -3.97 -30.36 1.40
C ASN A 3 -5.04 -29.27 1.47
N ILE A 4 -4.60 -28.03 1.66
CA ILE A 4 -5.46 -26.85 1.46
C ILE A 4 -5.65 -26.65 -0.05
N SER A 5 -6.87 -26.33 -0.50
CA SER A 5 -7.11 -25.99 -1.91
C SER A 5 -6.50 -24.64 -2.25
N GLU A 6 -6.14 -24.45 -3.53
CA GLU A 6 -5.57 -23.20 -4.05
C GLU A 6 -6.44 -21.99 -3.73
N THR A 7 -7.76 -22.10 -3.92
CA THR A 7 -8.75 -21.05 -3.61
C THR A 7 -8.78 -20.70 -2.12
N LYS A 8 -8.65 -21.69 -1.24
CA LYS A 8 -8.59 -21.46 0.21
C LYS A 8 -7.30 -20.78 0.62
N LEU A 9 -6.17 -21.19 0.04
CA LEU A 9 -4.89 -20.53 0.28
C LEU A 9 -4.93 -19.08 -0.23
N ALA A 10 -5.49 -18.83 -1.42
CA ALA A 10 -5.67 -17.50 -1.98
C ALA A 10 -6.55 -16.60 -1.11
N GLY A 11 -7.61 -17.18 -0.54
CA GLY A 11 -8.46 -16.51 0.44
C GLY A 11 -7.67 -16.07 1.68
N LEU A 12 -6.85 -16.95 2.25
CA LEU A 12 -5.99 -16.63 3.39
C LEU A 12 -4.97 -15.54 3.07
N THR A 13 -4.31 -15.61 1.91
CA THR A 13 -3.31 -14.61 1.54
C THR A 13 -3.92 -13.24 1.26
N LEU A 14 -5.15 -13.16 0.71
CA LEU A 14 -5.90 -11.90 0.58
C LEU A 14 -6.34 -11.34 1.93
N MET A 15 -6.69 -12.19 2.89
CA MET A 15 -7.06 -11.73 4.23
C MET A 15 -5.84 -11.22 5.00
N LEU A 16 -4.72 -11.95 4.95
CA LEU A 16 -3.55 -11.65 5.77
C LEU A 16 -2.64 -10.57 5.18
N GLY A 17 -2.38 -10.60 3.87
CA GLY A 17 -1.39 -9.71 3.25
C GLY A 17 -1.67 -8.22 3.47
N PRO A 18 -2.80 -7.70 2.98
CA PRO A 18 -3.20 -6.30 3.20
C PRO A 18 -3.40 -5.95 4.66
N SER A 19 -3.90 -6.87 5.49
CA SER A 19 -4.18 -6.61 6.90
C SER A 19 -2.89 -6.43 7.70
N LEU A 20 -1.91 -7.31 7.52
CA LEU A 20 -0.61 -7.22 8.19
C LEU A 20 0.18 -6.01 7.69
N ALA A 21 0.17 -5.74 6.39
CA ALA A 21 0.79 -4.55 5.81
C ALA A 21 0.19 -3.25 6.40
N SER A 22 -1.14 -3.14 6.46
CA SER A 22 -1.82 -1.98 7.04
C SER A 22 -1.59 -1.84 8.54
N LEU A 23 -1.60 -2.95 9.29
CA LEU A 23 -1.31 -2.91 10.74
C LEU A 23 0.09 -2.35 11.01
N LEU A 24 1.10 -2.82 10.29
CA LEU A 24 2.46 -2.34 10.43
C LEU A 24 2.59 -0.87 10.03
N TYR A 25 1.99 -0.47 8.90
CA TYR A 25 1.97 0.92 8.49
C TYR A 25 1.31 1.82 9.56
N ILE A 26 0.16 1.41 10.10
CA ILE A 26 -0.57 2.20 11.09
C ILE A 26 0.26 2.35 12.38
N ILE A 27 0.79 1.25 12.91
CA ILE A 27 1.52 1.24 14.18
C ILE A 27 2.81 2.05 14.10
N PHE A 28 3.57 1.89 13.02
CA PHE A 28 4.94 2.41 12.93
C PHE A 28 5.08 3.69 12.09
N VAL A 29 4.08 4.04 11.28
CA VAL A 29 4.12 5.24 10.41
C VAL A 29 2.98 6.21 10.71
N ALA A 30 1.73 5.74 10.81
CA ALA A 30 0.58 6.65 10.90
C ALA A 30 0.34 7.20 12.32
N ILE A 31 0.48 6.37 13.36
CA ILE A 31 0.23 6.75 14.75
C ILE A 31 1.34 7.64 15.35
N PRO A 32 2.65 7.36 15.16
CA PRO A 32 3.70 8.11 15.85
C PRO A 32 3.65 9.63 15.63
N PRO A 33 3.41 10.16 14.41
CA PRO A 33 3.27 11.61 14.20
C PRO A 33 2.09 12.25 14.92
N ILE A 34 1.02 11.49 15.19
CA ILE A 34 -0.17 11.96 15.91
C ILE A 34 0.13 12.08 17.42
N LEU A 35 0.98 11.18 17.93
CA LEU A 35 1.35 11.12 19.35
C LEU A 35 2.56 12.00 19.69
N SER A 36 3.38 12.38 18.71
CA SER A 36 4.55 13.23 18.91
C SER A 36 4.15 14.70 19.08
N SER A 37 4.60 15.33 20.18
CA SER A 37 4.44 16.77 20.42
C SER A 37 5.46 17.63 19.65
N THR A 38 6.41 17.00 18.97
CA THR A 38 7.47 17.66 18.21
C THR A 38 7.04 17.75 16.75
N SER A 39 6.76 18.97 16.27
CA SER A 39 6.51 19.20 14.85
C SER A 39 7.83 19.06 14.09
N ILE A 40 8.07 17.89 13.49
CA ILE A 40 9.12 17.73 12.49
C ILE A 40 8.71 18.54 11.27
N ASP A 41 9.57 19.46 10.84
CA ASP A 41 9.42 20.13 9.53
C ASP A 41 9.49 19.05 8.44
N GLN A 42 8.36 18.82 7.77
CA GLN A 42 8.22 17.76 6.77
C GLN A 42 8.83 18.14 5.41
N MET A 43 9.39 19.35 5.31
CA MET A 43 10.09 19.89 4.16
C MET A 43 11.61 19.95 4.37
N ASP A 44 12.10 19.88 5.62
CA ASP A 44 13.53 19.76 5.91
C ASP A 44 14.00 18.29 5.81
N TRP A 45 14.52 17.96 4.62
CA TRP A 45 15.07 16.63 4.34
C TRP A 45 16.29 16.25 5.16
N SER A 46 17.02 17.23 5.70
CA SER A 46 18.17 16.96 6.59
C SER A 46 17.68 16.48 7.94
N VAL A 47 16.61 17.09 8.46
CA VAL A 47 15.94 16.62 9.68
C VAL A 47 15.34 15.24 9.43
N ILE A 48 14.58 15.05 8.35
CA ILE A 48 13.99 13.73 8.02
C ILE A 48 15.07 12.65 7.96
N ALA A 49 16.20 12.89 7.29
CA ALA A 49 17.28 11.93 7.19
C ALA A 49 17.91 11.62 8.56
N ARG A 50 18.12 12.63 9.41
CA ARG A 50 18.64 12.43 10.76
C ARG A 50 17.69 11.55 11.57
N GLU A 51 16.41 11.88 11.63
CA GLU A 51 15.41 11.11 12.38
C GLU A 51 15.35 9.65 11.88
N GLN A 52 15.40 9.43 10.56
CA GLN A 52 15.44 8.08 9.97
C GLN A 52 16.72 7.31 10.33
N SER A 53 17.86 8.00 10.42
CA SER A 53 19.14 7.39 10.82
C SER A 53 19.15 6.97 12.29
N GLU A 54 18.42 7.70 13.13
CA GLU A 54 18.31 7.49 14.58
C GLU A 54 17.19 6.50 14.97
N LEU A 55 16.34 6.09 14.02
CA LEU A 55 15.31 5.08 14.27
C LEU A 55 15.90 3.75 14.77
N ASP A 56 15.29 3.20 15.82
CA ASP A 56 15.67 1.90 16.37
C ASP A 56 15.41 0.77 15.35
N ILE A 57 16.24 -0.29 15.38
CA ILE A 57 16.06 -1.50 14.59
C ILE A 57 14.69 -2.15 14.80
N TRP A 58 14.13 -2.05 16.01
CA TRP A 58 12.81 -2.60 16.33
C TRP A 58 11.65 -1.92 15.58
N ILE A 59 11.86 -0.70 15.09
CA ILE A 59 10.89 0.02 14.24
C ILE A 59 11.19 -0.24 12.76
N ARG A 60 12.47 -0.25 12.37
CA ARG A 60 12.89 -0.42 10.97
C ARG A 60 12.58 -1.80 10.41
N LEU A 61 12.83 -2.88 11.17
CA LEU A 61 12.63 -4.25 10.69
C LEU A 61 11.16 -4.54 10.33
N PRO A 62 10.17 -4.21 11.17
CA PRO A 62 8.76 -4.39 10.79
C PRO A 62 8.37 -3.61 9.52
N LEU A 63 8.89 -2.40 9.34
CA LEU A 63 8.57 -1.58 8.16
C LEU A 63 9.05 -2.20 6.83
N LEU A 64 10.17 -2.94 6.87
CA LEU A 64 10.65 -3.73 5.72
C LEU A 64 9.73 -4.89 5.35
N LEU A 65 8.89 -5.36 6.27
CA LEU A 65 7.95 -6.45 6.02
C LEU A 65 6.68 -5.97 5.31
N VAL A 66 6.40 -4.66 5.27
CA VAL A 66 5.18 -4.13 4.64
C VAL A 66 5.07 -4.55 3.16
N PRO A 67 6.09 -4.33 2.29
CA PRO A 67 6.04 -4.80 0.91
C PRO A 67 5.97 -6.32 0.81
N VAL A 68 6.62 -7.05 1.73
CA VAL A 68 6.60 -8.51 1.77
C VAL A 68 5.18 -9.03 2.00
N PHE A 69 4.45 -8.50 2.98
CA PHE A 69 3.06 -8.91 3.20
C PHE A 69 2.14 -8.53 2.03
N LEU A 70 2.41 -7.43 1.34
CA LEU A 70 1.66 -7.09 0.13
C LEU A 70 1.87 -8.11 -1.00
N THR A 71 3.02 -8.79 -1.08
CA THR A 71 3.23 -9.88 -2.08
C THR A 71 2.26 -11.05 -1.88
N PHE A 72 1.82 -11.33 -0.64
CA PHE A 72 0.83 -12.38 -0.40
C PHE A 72 -0.50 -12.04 -1.09
N SER A 73 -0.87 -10.77 -1.11
CA SER A 73 -2.03 -10.27 -1.84
C SER A 73 -1.95 -10.55 -3.34
N VAL A 74 -0.74 -10.59 -3.92
CA VAL A 74 -0.54 -10.85 -5.36
C VAL A 74 -1.01 -12.25 -5.71
N PHE A 75 -0.64 -13.26 -4.94
CA PHE A 75 -1.13 -14.63 -5.14
C PHE A 75 -2.65 -14.69 -5.06
N GLY A 76 -3.20 -14.10 -3.99
CA GLY A 76 -4.63 -14.10 -3.75
C GLY A 76 -5.46 -13.41 -4.86
N PHE A 77 -4.97 -12.28 -5.37
CA PHE A 77 -5.59 -11.59 -6.51
C PHE A 77 -5.37 -12.32 -7.84
N SER A 78 -4.26 -13.04 -8.00
CA SER A 78 -4.03 -13.83 -9.22
C SER A 78 -5.06 -14.95 -9.34
N VAL A 79 -5.33 -15.69 -8.26
CA VAL A 79 -6.39 -16.71 -8.24
C VAL A 79 -7.77 -16.08 -8.40
N LEU A 80 -8.03 -14.92 -7.77
CA LEU A 80 -9.29 -14.19 -7.98
C LEU A 80 -9.51 -13.86 -9.46
N SER A 81 -8.46 -13.48 -10.20
CA SER A 81 -8.53 -13.12 -11.61
C SER A 81 -9.08 -14.23 -12.51
N GLU A 82 -8.84 -15.48 -12.15
CA GLU A 82 -9.29 -16.67 -12.90
C GLU A 82 -10.79 -16.91 -12.74
N THR A 83 -11.39 -16.36 -11.68
CA THR A 83 -12.82 -16.46 -11.40
C THR A 83 -13.65 -15.32 -12.00
N LEU A 84 -13.00 -14.33 -12.64
CA LEU A 84 -13.69 -13.17 -13.23
C LEU A 84 -14.05 -13.43 -14.69
N GLU A 85 -15.33 -13.32 -15.01
CA GLU A 85 -15.84 -13.46 -16.38
C GLU A 85 -15.71 -12.15 -17.18
N LYS A 86 -15.92 -11.00 -16.50
CA LYS A 86 -15.91 -9.67 -17.12
C LYS A 86 -14.67 -8.89 -16.75
N LEU A 87 -14.14 -8.15 -17.72
CA LEU A 87 -13.01 -7.22 -17.57
C LEU A 87 -11.70 -7.88 -17.05
N SER A 88 -11.51 -9.19 -17.26
CA SER A 88 -10.33 -9.92 -16.78
C SER A 88 -9.00 -9.40 -17.35
N HIS A 89 -8.98 -8.89 -18.58
CA HIS A 89 -7.79 -8.26 -19.16
C HIS A 89 -7.45 -6.92 -18.49
N PHE A 90 -8.46 -6.10 -18.17
CA PHE A 90 -8.25 -4.88 -17.39
C PHE A 90 -7.79 -5.21 -15.97
N TYR A 91 -8.38 -6.22 -15.34
CA TYR A 91 -7.93 -6.72 -14.04
C TYR A 91 -6.44 -7.06 -14.05
N LYS A 92 -5.98 -7.83 -15.04
CA LYS A 92 -4.56 -8.20 -15.20
C LYS A 92 -3.66 -6.98 -15.43
N ALA A 93 -4.13 -5.98 -16.17
CA ALA A 93 -3.40 -4.71 -16.30
C ALA A 93 -3.30 -3.97 -14.95
N GLY A 94 -4.39 -3.95 -14.18
CA GLY A 94 -4.40 -3.40 -12.81
C GLY A 94 -3.44 -4.14 -11.88
N MET A 95 -3.35 -5.46 -12.00
CA MET A 95 -2.38 -6.29 -11.28
C MET A 95 -0.93 -5.92 -11.60
N ASN A 96 -0.60 -5.61 -12.85
CA ASN A 96 0.75 -5.18 -13.22
C ASN A 96 1.13 -3.87 -12.51
N PHE A 97 0.21 -2.91 -12.44
CA PHE A 97 0.42 -1.66 -11.69
C PHE A 97 0.53 -1.90 -10.18
N PHE A 98 -0.28 -2.81 -9.62
CA PHE A 98 -0.20 -3.18 -8.21
C PHE A 98 1.14 -3.84 -7.86
N VAL A 99 1.63 -4.75 -8.71
CA VAL A 99 2.95 -5.37 -8.54
C VAL A 99 4.07 -4.35 -8.70
N ALA A 100 3.98 -3.43 -9.66
CA ALA A 100 4.95 -2.35 -9.82
C ALA A 100 5.02 -1.47 -8.56
N ASN A 101 3.88 -1.15 -7.95
CA ASN A 101 3.83 -0.46 -6.66
C ASN A 101 4.58 -1.21 -5.56
N ILE A 102 4.41 -2.53 -5.44
CA ILE A 102 5.12 -3.34 -4.43
C ILE A 102 6.64 -3.28 -4.65
N ILE A 103 7.08 -3.44 -5.90
CA ILE A 103 8.51 -3.43 -6.25
C ILE A 103 9.14 -2.06 -5.96
N ILE A 104 8.50 -0.98 -6.41
CA ILE A 104 9.00 0.38 -6.21
C ILE A 104 8.97 0.75 -4.72
N SER A 105 7.93 0.35 -3.99
CA SER A 105 7.85 0.55 -2.53
C SER A 105 8.96 -0.21 -1.80
N ALA A 106 9.25 -1.46 -2.17
CA ALA A 106 10.35 -2.22 -1.59
C ALA A 106 11.71 -1.56 -1.89
N ALA A 107 11.90 -1.06 -3.11
CA ALA A 107 13.11 -0.34 -3.48
C ALA A 107 13.23 1.00 -2.71
N ALA A 108 12.14 1.74 -2.52
CA ALA A 108 12.11 2.95 -1.70
C ALA A 108 12.57 2.65 -0.26
N TRP A 109 12.05 1.57 0.34
CA TRP A 109 12.51 1.11 1.65
C TRP A 109 13.99 0.74 1.68
N GLY A 110 14.50 0.10 0.62
CA GLY A 110 15.94 -0.15 0.47
C GLY A 110 16.76 1.14 0.46
N VAL A 111 16.29 2.19 -0.23
CA VAL A 111 16.91 3.52 -0.20
C VAL A 111 16.80 4.14 1.20
N THR A 112 15.67 4.01 1.90
CA THR A 112 15.54 4.47 3.29
C THR A 112 16.57 3.82 4.21
N GLN A 113 16.84 2.50 4.05
CA GLN A 113 17.89 1.84 4.85
C GLN A 113 19.29 2.41 4.58
N SER A 114 19.55 2.91 3.37
CA SER A 114 20.84 3.54 3.06
C SER A 114 21.11 4.81 3.87
N ILE A 115 20.06 5.52 4.33
CA ILE A 115 20.19 6.70 5.19
C ILE A 115 20.93 6.33 6.48
N VAL A 116 20.66 5.15 7.04
CA VAL A 116 21.32 4.66 8.26
C VAL A 116 22.82 4.47 8.05
N TRP A 117 23.23 4.01 6.86
CA TRP A 117 24.64 3.79 6.52
C TRP A 117 25.37 5.10 6.21
N LEU A 118 24.65 6.06 5.66
CA LEU A 118 25.19 7.37 5.26
C LEU A 118 25.23 8.38 6.41
N GLY A 119 24.32 8.27 7.39
CA GLY A 119 24.18 9.23 8.49
C GLY A 119 23.65 10.58 8.04
N ALA A 120 24.10 11.66 8.71
CA ALA A 120 23.58 13.02 8.55
C ALA A 120 23.61 13.66 7.13
N PRO A 121 24.46 13.25 6.15
CA PRO A 121 24.28 13.67 4.76
C PRO A 121 23.28 12.81 3.96
N GLY A 122 22.53 11.89 4.59
CA GLY A 122 21.58 10.98 3.94
C GLY A 122 20.31 11.62 3.36
N TRP A 123 20.19 12.95 3.40
CA TRP A 123 19.03 13.68 2.87
C TRP A 123 18.75 13.44 1.37
N PRO A 124 19.74 13.24 0.46
CA PRO A 124 19.43 12.89 -0.93
C PRO A 124 18.72 11.53 -1.03
N ALA A 125 19.11 10.56 -0.19
CA ALA A 125 18.45 9.27 -0.13
C ALA A 125 17.03 9.40 0.45
N ALA A 126 16.80 10.27 1.43
CA ALA A 126 15.47 10.56 1.94
C ALA A 126 14.54 11.14 0.85
N VAL A 127 15.04 12.10 0.06
CA VAL A 127 14.29 12.71 -1.06
C VAL A 127 13.95 11.65 -2.11
N VAL A 128 14.93 10.85 -2.53
CA VAL A 128 14.74 9.80 -3.55
C VAL A 128 13.74 8.75 -3.06
N SER A 129 13.90 8.26 -1.82
CA SER A 129 12.98 7.29 -1.22
C SER A 129 11.54 7.82 -1.19
N ALA A 130 11.35 9.07 -0.74
CA ALA A 130 10.03 9.69 -0.67
C ALA A 130 9.39 9.85 -2.06
N GLY A 131 10.17 10.26 -3.07
CA GLY A 131 9.69 10.35 -4.46
C GLY A 131 9.28 8.98 -5.03
N MET A 132 10.09 7.95 -4.77
CA MET A 132 9.78 6.57 -5.16
C MET A 132 8.50 6.08 -4.47
N ALA A 133 8.33 6.34 -3.17
CA ALA A 133 7.15 5.94 -2.42
C ALA A 133 5.87 6.64 -2.93
N SER A 134 5.92 7.95 -3.23
CA SER A 134 4.81 8.68 -3.84
C SER A 134 4.45 8.13 -5.22
N TYR A 135 5.44 7.82 -6.05
CA TYR A 135 5.21 7.25 -7.38
C TYR A 135 4.65 5.82 -7.30
N ALA A 136 5.15 5.01 -6.36
CA ALA A 136 4.60 3.68 -6.05
C ALA A 136 3.13 3.80 -5.64
N GLY A 137 2.81 4.71 -4.72
CA GLY A 137 1.44 4.99 -4.29
C GLY A 137 0.53 5.38 -5.46
N PHE A 138 1.01 6.24 -6.36
CA PHE A 138 0.28 6.62 -7.58
C PHE A 138 -0.05 5.41 -8.47
N LEU A 139 0.95 4.58 -8.80
CA LEU A 139 0.74 3.36 -9.59
C LEU A 139 -0.16 2.35 -8.85
N GLY A 140 0.01 2.22 -7.54
CA GLY A 140 -0.78 1.33 -6.69
C GLY A 140 -2.25 1.73 -6.70
N SER A 141 -2.55 3.03 -6.59
CA SER A 141 -3.91 3.55 -6.67
C SER A 141 -4.53 3.32 -8.05
N ILE A 142 -3.79 3.49 -9.14
CA ILE A 142 -4.26 3.13 -10.49
C ILE A 142 -4.57 1.64 -10.58
N GLY A 143 -3.63 0.79 -10.18
CA GLY A 143 -3.78 -0.65 -10.23
C GLY A 143 -5.00 -1.12 -9.44
N MET A 144 -5.13 -0.65 -8.20
CA MET A 144 -6.24 -1.02 -7.33
C MET A 144 -7.58 -0.47 -7.78
N LEU A 145 -7.63 0.73 -8.37
CA LEU A 145 -8.84 1.26 -9.01
C LEU A 145 -9.32 0.31 -10.12
N ILE A 146 -8.42 -0.09 -11.02
CA ILE A 146 -8.75 -0.98 -12.14
C ILE A 146 -9.21 -2.35 -11.64
N ILE A 147 -8.51 -2.92 -10.65
CA ILE A 147 -8.88 -4.19 -9.99
C ILE A 147 -10.29 -4.06 -9.39
N ALA A 148 -10.56 -3.02 -8.60
CA ALA A 148 -11.84 -2.83 -7.92
C ALA A 148 -13.00 -2.62 -8.89
N LEU A 149 -12.80 -1.84 -9.96
CA LEU A 149 -13.80 -1.67 -11.03
C LEU A 149 -14.05 -2.97 -11.80
N SER A 150 -13.01 -3.77 -12.04
CA SER A 150 -13.16 -5.07 -12.71
C SER A 150 -13.94 -6.05 -11.84
N VAL A 151 -13.67 -6.07 -10.53
CA VAL A 151 -14.43 -6.89 -9.57
C VAL A 151 -15.88 -6.42 -9.49
N SER A 152 -16.14 -5.11 -9.47
CA SER A 152 -17.51 -4.57 -9.36
C SER A 152 -18.39 -4.86 -10.60
N ALA A 153 -17.78 -5.13 -11.76
CA ALA A 153 -18.51 -5.53 -12.97
C ALA A 153 -19.07 -6.96 -12.90
N ASN A 154 -18.54 -7.80 -12.01
CA ASN A 154 -18.97 -9.19 -11.81
C ASN A 154 -20.02 -9.24 -10.70
N ARG A 155 -21.26 -8.84 -11.05
CA ARG A 155 -22.45 -8.89 -10.18
C ARG A 155 -22.60 -10.32 -9.64
N ASP A 156 -22.87 -10.44 -8.33
CA ASP A 156 -23.10 -11.68 -7.56
C ASP A 156 -21.87 -12.33 -6.88
N SER A 157 -20.67 -12.24 -7.43
CA SER A 157 -19.54 -13.02 -6.89
C SER A 157 -18.76 -12.34 -5.76
N TYR A 158 -18.57 -11.01 -5.75
CA TYR A 158 -17.50 -10.39 -4.93
C TYR A 158 -17.79 -9.00 -4.30
N ASN A 159 -18.87 -8.89 -3.51
CA ASN A 159 -19.24 -7.70 -2.71
C ASN A 159 -19.13 -6.36 -3.47
N GLN A 160 -19.98 -6.21 -4.48
CA GLN A 160 -19.97 -5.09 -5.43
C GLN A 160 -20.03 -3.69 -4.78
N PRO A 161 -20.86 -3.41 -3.76
CA PRO A 161 -20.88 -2.08 -3.13
C PRO A 161 -19.51 -1.69 -2.55
N LEU A 162 -18.83 -2.64 -1.90
CA LEU A 162 -17.53 -2.38 -1.31
C LEU A 162 -16.44 -2.17 -2.37
N ALA A 163 -16.53 -2.87 -3.51
CA ALA A 163 -15.64 -2.64 -4.65
C ALA A 163 -15.79 -1.21 -5.22
N TYR A 164 -17.00 -0.65 -5.27
CA TYR A 164 -17.21 0.76 -5.65
C TYR A 164 -16.65 1.75 -4.62
N ILE A 165 -16.80 1.47 -3.32
CA ILE A 165 -16.20 2.30 -2.27
C ILE A 165 -14.68 2.32 -2.43
N VAL A 166 -14.04 1.16 -2.57
CA VAL A 166 -12.59 1.06 -2.81
C VAL A 166 -12.19 1.84 -4.06
N SER A 167 -12.95 1.71 -5.15
CA SER A 167 -12.69 2.45 -6.39
C SER A 167 -12.68 3.97 -6.15
N ALA A 168 -13.64 4.51 -5.39
CA ALA A 168 -13.68 5.93 -5.08
C ALA A 168 -12.46 6.38 -4.25
N PHE A 169 -12.06 5.60 -3.24
CA PHE A 169 -10.85 5.90 -2.45
C PHE A 169 -9.58 5.81 -3.28
N MET A 170 -9.47 4.83 -4.18
CA MET A 170 -8.32 4.71 -5.07
C MET A 170 -8.25 5.86 -6.07
N PHE A 171 -9.39 6.32 -6.59
CA PHE A 171 -9.43 7.52 -7.43
C PHE A 171 -8.95 8.77 -6.69
N LEU A 172 -9.39 8.97 -5.43
CA LEU A 172 -8.85 10.04 -4.58
C LEU A 172 -7.34 9.88 -4.36
N GLY A 173 -6.87 8.65 -4.13
CA GLY A 173 -5.45 8.34 -4.00
C GLY A 173 -4.63 8.75 -5.23
N ILE A 174 -5.14 8.52 -6.45
CA ILE A 174 -4.50 8.98 -7.70
C ILE A 174 -4.35 10.50 -7.68
N LEU A 175 -5.41 11.24 -7.37
CA LEU A 175 -5.40 12.70 -7.38
C LEU A 175 -4.40 13.24 -6.36
N ILE A 176 -4.42 12.73 -5.13
CA ILE A 176 -3.53 13.17 -4.05
C ILE A 176 -2.07 12.90 -4.40
N GLN A 177 -1.75 11.68 -4.85
CA GLN A 177 -0.37 11.34 -5.19
C GLN A 177 0.14 12.10 -6.41
N ALA A 178 -0.73 12.36 -7.40
CA ALA A 178 -0.38 13.22 -8.53
C ALA A 178 -0.03 14.64 -8.08
N VAL A 179 -0.80 15.22 -7.15
CA VAL A 179 -0.52 16.54 -6.60
C VAL A 179 0.82 16.53 -5.83
N ILE A 180 1.05 15.54 -4.96
CA ILE A 180 2.33 15.42 -4.21
C ILE A 180 3.54 15.32 -5.14
N LEU A 181 3.42 14.61 -6.26
CA LEU A 181 4.49 14.45 -7.24
C LEU A 181 4.81 15.76 -7.98
N LEU A 182 3.82 16.62 -8.17
CA LEU A 182 3.97 17.90 -8.89
C LEU A 182 4.36 19.05 -7.96
N ASP A 183 3.80 19.07 -6.75
CA ASP A 183 4.03 20.09 -5.75
C ASP A 183 3.89 19.47 -4.35
N ARG A 184 5.03 19.33 -3.65
CA ARG A 184 5.07 18.78 -2.29
C ARG A 184 5.15 19.95 -1.31
N THR A 185 4.07 20.21 -0.59
CA THR A 185 4.02 21.23 0.47
C THR A 185 3.47 20.65 1.77
N GLU A 186 3.75 21.30 2.90
CA GLU A 186 3.19 20.89 4.21
C GLU A 186 1.66 20.84 4.19
N TYR A 187 1.01 21.82 3.55
CA TYR A 187 -0.44 21.85 3.40
C TYR A 187 -0.96 20.60 2.68
N ILE A 188 -0.34 20.22 1.56
CA ILE A 188 -0.73 19.05 0.78
C ILE A 188 -0.52 17.76 1.60
N LEU A 189 0.60 17.66 2.32
CA LEU A 189 0.90 16.51 3.19
C LEU A 189 -0.09 16.40 4.37
N SER A 190 -0.55 17.53 4.91
CA SER A 190 -1.54 17.56 6.01
C SER A 190 -2.88 16.92 5.62
N ILE A 191 -3.25 17.02 4.34
CA ILE A 191 -4.47 16.41 3.78
C ILE A 191 -4.21 14.97 3.34
N ALA A 192 -3.05 14.71 2.74
CA ALA A 192 -2.70 13.43 2.16
C ALA A 192 -2.45 12.31 3.18
N ASN A 193 -1.77 12.63 4.29
CA ASN A 193 -1.36 11.62 5.27
C ASN A 193 -2.56 10.90 5.91
N PRO A 194 -3.60 11.60 6.41
CA PRO A 194 -4.80 10.94 6.92
C PRO A 194 -5.53 10.10 5.86
N LEU A 195 -5.66 10.63 4.64
CA LEU A 195 -6.36 9.95 3.54
C LEU A 195 -5.63 8.66 3.11
N THR A 196 -4.30 8.68 3.13
CA THR A 196 -3.47 7.49 2.88
C THR A 196 -3.77 6.42 3.93
N GLY A 197 -3.79 6.77 5.23
CA GLY A 197 -4.14 5.84 6.30
C GLY A 197 -5.53 5.23 6.15
N ILE A 198 -6.53 6.04 5.80
CA ILE A 198 -7.90 5.57 5.56
C ILE A 198 -7.94 4.61 4.35
N THR A 199 -7.19 4.91 3.29
CA THR A 199 -7.13 4.08 2.09
C THR A 199 -6.59 2.67 2.40
N TYR A 200 -5.56 2.56 3.26
CA TYR A 200 -5.06 1.28 3.76
C TYR A 200 -6.13 0.48 4.49
N VAL A 201 -6.91 1.12 5.38
CA VAL A 201 -7.99 0.46 6.13
C VAL A 201 -9.09 -0.03 5.19
N VAL A 202 -9.58 0.82 4.30
CA VAL A 202 -10.63 0.47 3.32
C VAL A 202 -10.18 -0.69 2.44
N PHE A 203 -8.94 -0.66 1.97
CA PHE A 203 -8.36 -1.74 1.17
C PHE A 203 -8.28 -3.06 1.95
N SER A 204 -7.78 -3.05 3.20
CA SER A 204 -7.70 -4.26 4.03
C SER A 204 -9.07 -4.84 4.31
N VAL A 205 -10.07 -4.01 4.66
CA VAL A 205 -11.45 -4.46 4.88
C VAL A 205 -11.99 -5.15 3.64
N TRP A 206 -11.83 -4.54 2.47
CA TRP A 206 -12.29 -5.15 1.21
C TRP A 206 -11.56 -6.45 0.89
N ALA A 207 -10.24 -6.48 1.02
CA ALA A 207 -9.44 -7.69 0.80
C ALA A 207 -9.87 -8.83 1.75
N ILE A 208 -10.22 -8.52 3.00
CA ILE A 208 -10.79 -9.51 3.92
C ILE A 208 -12.12 -10.06 3.39
N THR A 209 -13.00 -9.20 2.88
CA THR A 209 -14.29 -9.67 2.33
C THR A 209 -14.11 -10.56 1.10
N LEU A 210 -13.18 -10.22 0.21
CA LEU A 210 -12.85 -11.03 -0.95
C LEU A 210 -12.23 -12.37 -0.53
N GLY A 211 -11.24 -12.32 0.36
CA GLY A 211 -10.54 -13.50 0.83
C GLY A 211 -11.45 -14.47 1.57
N ARG A 212 -12.39 -13.96 2.37
CA ARG A 212 -13.42 -14.79 3.02
C ARG A 212 -14.29 -15.51 2.01
N LYS A 213 -14.70 -14.85 0.91
CA LYS A 213 -15.49 -15.49 -0.14
C LYS A 213 -14.72 -16.61 -0.84
N LEU A 214 -13.46 -16.37 -1.20
CA LEU A 214 -12.60 -17.40 -1.81
C LEU A 214 -12.35 -18.58 -0.85
N TYR A 215 -12.18 -18.30 0.45
CA TYR A 215 -11.97 -19.34 1.45
C TYR A 215 -13.19 -20.25 1.66
N GLN A 216 -14.39 -19.76 1.37
CA GLN A 216 -15.65 -20.49 1.50
C GLN A 216 -16.02 -21.31 0.26
N GLN A 217 -15.31 -21.13 -0.86
CA GLN A 217 -15.41 -21.97 -2.05
C GLN A 217 -14.66 -23.30 -1.83
#